data_AF-Q9BD48-F1
#
_entry.id   AF-Q9BD48-F1
#
_cell.length_a   1.000
_cell.length_b   1.000
_cell.length_c   1.000
_cell.angle_alpha   90.00
_cell.angle_beta   90.00
_cell.angle_gamma   90.00
#
_symmetry.space_group_name_H-M   'P 1'
#
loop_
_entity.id
_entity.type
_entity.pdbx_description
1 polymer ?
#
loop_
_entity_poly.entity_id
_entity_poly.type
_entity_poly.pdbx_seq_one_letter_code
_entity_poly.pdbx_strand_id
1 'polypeptide(L)'
;MGELMAFLLPLIIVLMVKHSNSRTHSLRYFRLGVSDPIRGVPEFISVGYVDSHPITTYDSVTQQKEPRAPWMAENLAPDHWERVSHLPENDWL
;
A
#
# COMPACT_ATOMS: atom_id res chain seq x y z
N MET A 1 -52.67 -11.58 -8.58
CA MET A 1 -51.55 -10.67 -8.24
C MET A 1 -50.70 -11.17 -7.07
N GLY A 2 -51.26 -11.84 -6.05
CA GLY A 2 -50.50 -12.27 -4.86
C GLY A 2 -49.50 -13.41 -5.08
N GLU A 3 -49.79 -14.40 -5.93
CA GLU A 3 -48.94 -15.59 -6.07
C GLU A 3 -47.64 -15.35 -6.85
N LEU A 4 -47.66 -14.42 -7.81
CA LEU A 4 -46.46 -14.05 -8.57
C LEU A 4 -45.40 -13.39 -7.67
N MET A 5 -45.83 -12.64 -6.65
CA MET A 5 -44.93 -11.98 -5.71
C MET A 5 -44.29 -12.97 -4.73
N ALA A 6 -44.97 -14.07 -4.41
CA ALA A 6 -44.47 -15.10 -3.50
C ALA A 6 -43.21 -15.82 -4.04
N PHE A 7 -43.05 -15.89 -5.36
CA PHE A 7 -41.85 -16.46 -6.01
C PHE A 7 -40.83 -15.40 -6.44
N LEU A 8 -41.29 -14.19 -6.81
CA LEU A 8 -40.38 -13.11 -7.21
C LEU A 8 -39.58 -12.53 -6.04
N LEU A 9 -40.17 -12.39 -4.86
CA LEU A 9 -39.48 -11.84 -3.69
C LEU A 9 -38.28 -12.68 -3.23
N PRO A 10 -38.37 -14.01 -3.04
CA PRO A 10 -37.21 -14.82 -2.69
C PRO A 10 -36.19 -14.90 -3.84
N LEU A 11 -36.63 -14.87 -5.10
CA LEU A 11 -35.74 -14.83 -6.26
C LEU A 11 -34.92 -13.53 -6.29
N ILE A 12 -35.53 -12.38 -6.02
CA ILE A 12 -34.85 -11.08 -5.92
C ILE A 12 -33.86 -11.10 -4.75
N ILE A 13 -34.21 -11.68 -3.60
CA ILE A 13 -33.30 -11.81 -2.45
C ILE A 13 -32.09 -12.68 -2.83
N VAL A 14 -32.28 -13.81 -3.50
CA VAL A 14 -31.19 -14.68 -3.98
C VAL A 14 -30.29 -13.98 -5.01
N LEU A 15 -30.87 -13.16 -5.88
CA LEU A 15 -30.12 -12.37 -6.86
C LEU A 15 -29.31 -11.23 -6.20
N MET A 16 -29.86 -10.58 -5.17
CA MET A 16 -29.17 -9.53 -4.40
C MET A 16 -28.07 -10.09 -3.49
N VAL A 17 -28.11 -11.39 -3.17
CA VAL A 17 -27.09 -12.08 -2.36
C VAL A 17 -25.78 -12.34 -3.14
N LYS A 18 -25.71 -12.05 -4.44
CA LYS A 18 -24.46 -12.17 -5.21
C LYS A 18 -23.85 -10.83 -5.57
N HIS A 19 -22.94 -10.33 -4.73
CA HIS A 19 -21.53 -10.11 -5.10
C HIS A 19 -20.76 -9.47 -3.92
N SER A 20 -20.23 -10.28 -3.01
CA SER A 20 -19.13 -9.81 -2.16
C SER A 20 -17.89 -9.76 -3.07
N ASN A 21 -17.63 -8.61 -3.69
CA ASN A 21 -16.39 -8.38 -4.42
C ASN A 21 -15.25 -8.47 -3.40
N SER A 22 -14.65 -9.64 -3.21
CA SER A 22 -13.45 -9.80 -2.40
C SER A 22 -12.31 -9.12 -3.16
N ARG A 23 -12.12 -7.83 -2.92
CA ARG A 23 -11.03 -7.09 -3.52
C ARG A 23 -9.75 -7.53 -2.82
N THR A 24 -8.84 -8.11 -3.58
CA THR A 24 -7.49 -8.38 -3.09
C THR A 24 -6.70 -7.07 -3.10
N HIS A 25 -5.96 -6.83 -2.02
CA HIS A 25 -5.02 -5.72 -1.93
C HIS A 25 -3.58 -6.24 -2.04
N SER A 26 -2.70 -5.44 -2.61
CA SER A 26 -1.28 -5.78 -2.77
C SER A 26 -0.39 -4.75 -2.11
N LEU A 27 0.65 -5.21 -1.41
CA LEU A 27 1.74 -4.37 -0.91
C LEU A 27 2.98 -4.69 -1.74
N ARG A 28 3.61 -3.67 -2.34
CA ARG A 28 4.78 -3.83 -3.22
C ARG A 28 5.87 -2.82 -2.85
N TYR A 29 7.12 -3.28 -2.84
CA TYR A 29 8.29 -2.42 -2.68
C TYR A 29 9.16 -2.51 -3.93
N PHE A 30 9.43 -1.36 -4.54
CA PHE A 30 10.39 -1.23 -5.63
C PHE A 30 11.69 -0.69 -5.08
N ARG A 31 12.80 -1.35 -5.39
CA ARG A 31 14.13 -0.94 -5.00
C ARG A 31 15.00 -0.78 -6.23
N LEU A 32 15.76 0.30 -6.26
CA LEU A 32 16.74 0.55 -7.29
C LEU A 32 18.05 0.89 -6.61
N GLY A 33 19.06 0.06 -6.85
CA GLY A 33 20.45 0.32 -6.51
C GLY A 33 21.23 0.66 -7.78
N VAL A 34 22.07 1.67 -7.70
CA VAL A 34 22.99 2.08 -8.75
C VAL A 34 24.39 1.61 -8.36
N SER A 35 25.03 0.81 -9.21
CA SER A 35 26.36 0.25 -8.93
C SER A 35 27.49 1.26 -9.09
N ASP A 36 27.36 2.17 -10.06
CA ASP A 36 28.34 3.25 -10.31
C ASP A 36 27.72 4.60 -9.93
N PRO A 37 28.22 5.29 -8.90
CA PRO A 37 27.63 6.53 -8.41
C PRO A 37 27.56 7.59 -9.51
N ILE A 38 26.35 8.07 -9.78
CA ILE A 38 26.11 9.18 -10.69
C ILE A 38 25.91 10.44 -9.86
N ARG A 39 26.68 11.49 -10.17
CA ARG A 39 26.57 12.78 -9.49
C ARG A 39 25.13 13.31 -9.55
N GLY A 40 24.53 13.57 -8.38
CA GLY A 40 23.18 14.10 -8.24
C GLY A 40 22.05 13.06 -8.27
N VAL A 41 22.37 11.76 -8.31
CA VAL A 41 21.41 10.66 -8.21
C VAL A 41 21.68 9.86 -6.94
N PRO A 42 20.67 9.53 -6.13
CA PRO A 42 20.85 8.62 -5.00
C PRO A 42 21.35 7.25 -5.46
N GLU A 43 22.35 6.70 -4.77
CA GLU A 43 22.88 5.36 -5.03
C GLU A 43 21.83 4.28 -4.77
N PHE A 44 20.87 4.54 -3.88
CA PHE A 44 19.78 3.63 -3.60
C PHE A 44 18.48 4.40 -3.36
N ILE A 45 17.38 3.88 -3.92
CA ILE A 45 16.02 4.35 -3.64
C ILE A 45 15.09 3.16 -3.39
N SER A 46 14.10 3.38 -2.53
CA SER A 46 13.03 2.41 -2.27
C SER A 46 11.67 3.11 -2.19
N VAL A 47 10.67 2.55 -2.87
CA VAL A 47 9.30 3.09 -2.87
C VAL A 47 8.31 1.97 -2.55
N GLY A 48 7.47 2.21 -1.53
CA GLY A 48 6.41 1.30 -1.12
C GLY A 48 5.07 1.71 -1.72
N TYR A 49 4.28 0.72 -2.13
CA TYR A 49 2.96 0.90 -2.72
C TYR A 49 1.93 -0.01 -2.06
N VAL A 50 0.75 0.52 -1.77
CA VAL A 50 -0.46 -0.27 -1.55
C VAL A 50 -1.34 -0.12 -2.78
N ASP A 51 -1.60 -1.24 -3.44
CA ASP A 51 -2.18 -1.31 -4.77
C ASP A 51 -1.37 -0.47 -5.76
N SER A 52 -1.92 0.65 -6.23
CA SER A 52 -1.26 1.58 -7.16
C SER A 52 -0.89 2.92 -6.50
N HIS A 53 -1.04 3.02 -5.18
CA HIS A 53 -0.82 4.26 -4.43
C HIS A 53 0.50 4.19 -3.67
N PRO A 54 1.43 5.14 -3.87
CA PRO A 54 2.66 5.20 -3.11
C PRO A 54 2.36 5.53 -1.66
N ILE A 55 2.99 4.80 -0.75
CA ILE A 55 2.79 4.93 0.70
C ILE A 55 4.06 5.35 1.43
N THR A 56 5.24 5.01 0.90
CA THR A 56 6.53 5.37 1.49
C THR A 56 7.58 5.63 0.42
N THR A 57 8.53 6.50 0.72
CA THR A 57 9.76 6.68 -0.06
C THR A 57 10.98 6.54 0.85
N TYR A 58 12.13 6.21 0.27
CA TYR A 58 13.44 6.30 0.89
C TYR A 58 14.45 6.57 -0.22
N ASP A 59 15.45 7.39 0.08
CA ASP A 59 16.64 7.58 -0.75
C ASP A 59 17.90 7.62 0.12
N SER A 60 19.02 7.19 -0.45
CA SER A 60 20.29 7.12 0.30
C SER A 60 20.97 8.46 0.54
N VAL A 61 20.47 9.56 -0.04
CA VAL A 61 21.02 10.91 0.20
C VAL A 61 20.47 11.47 1.50
N THR A 62 19.16 11.40 1.70
CA THR A 62 18.50 11.85 2.93
C THR A 62 18.57 10.81 4.04
N GLN A 63 18.67 9.53 3.67
CA GLN A 63 18.62 8.38 4.57
C GLN A 63 17.36 8.36 5.45
N GLN A 64 16.28 8.99 4.98
CA GLN A 64 15.01 9.07 5.71
C GLN A 64 13.91 8.33 4.96
N LYS A 65 13.08 7.60 5.72
CA LYS A 65 11.85 7.02 5.19
C LYS A 65 10.69 7.96 5.43
N GLU A 66 10.08 8.45 4.36
CA GLU A 66 8.98 9.41 4.44
C GLU A 66 7.64 8.78 4.05
N PRO A 67 6.54 9.14 4.73
CA PRO A 67 5.19 8.81 4.27
C PRO A 67 4.88 9.56 2.97
N ARG A 68 4.25 8.88 2.01
CA ARG A 68 3.73 9.48 0.78
C ARG A 68 2.21 9.63 0.74
N ALA A 69 1.51 9.04 1.72
CA ALA A 69 0.07 9.17 1.86
C ALA A 69 -0.29 9.74 3.24
N PRO A 70 -1.30 10.64 3.36
CA PRO A 70 -1.68 11.25 4.64
C PRO A 70 -2.00 10.22 5.73
N TRP A 71 -2.71 9.16 5.35
CA TRP A 71 -3.08 8.09 6.27
C TRP A 71 -1.86 7.31 6.80
N MET A 72 -0.75 7.25 6.07
CA MET A 72 0.50 6.67 6.61
C MET A 72 1.12 7.57 7.67
N ALA A 73 1.07 8.89 7.47
CA ALA A 73 1.60 9.86 8.43
C ALA A 73 0.76 9.93 9.72
N GLU A 74 -0.56 9.77 9.61
CA GLU A 74 -1.50 9.97 10.72
C GLU A 74 -1.73 8.71 11.58
N ASN A 75 -1.59 7.50 11.02
CA ASN A 75 -1.97 6.26 11.70
C ASN A 75 -0.82 5.48 12.34
N LEU A 76 0.43 5.92 12.14
CA LEU A 76 1.60 5.27 12.72
C LEU A 76 2.10 6.04 13.95
N ALA A 77 2.86 5.35 14.80
CA ALA A 77 3.45 5.99 15.97
C ALA A 77 4.31 7.20 15.55
N PRO A 78 4.33 8.31 16.33
CA PRO A 78 5.06 9.52 15.97
C PRO A 78 6.55 9.29 15.65
N ASP A 79 7.17 8.31 16.31
CA ASP A 79 8.57 7.93 16.16
C ASP A 79 8.79 6.78 15.14
N HIS A 80 7.73 6.31 14.47
CA HIS A 80 7.82 5.21 13.51
C HIS A 80 8.84 5.49 12.40
N TRP A 81 8.74 6.66 11.77
CA TRP A 81 9.55 7.04 10.61
C TRP A 81 11.02 7.24 10.97
N GLU A 82 11.29 7.85 12.13
CA GLU A 82 12.64 8.00 12.67
C GLU A 82 13.25 6.62 12.97
N ARG A 83 12.53 5.77 13.72
CA ARG A 83 12.99 4.43 14.07
C ARG A 83 13.30 3.59 12.84
N VAL A 84 12.45 3.67 11.82
CA VAL A 84 12.59 2.94 10.57
C VAL A 84 13.72 3.49 9.70
N SER A 85 14.06 4.77 9.79
CA SER A 85 15.21 5.34 9.07
C SER A 85 16.56 4.86 9.63
N HIS A 86 16.59 4.44 10.90
CA HIS A 86 17.80 3.98 11.59
C HIS A 86 18.00 2.46 11.62
N LEU A 87 17.06 1.68 11.06
CA LEU A 87 17.22 0.24 10.95
C LEU A 87 18.28 -0.09 9.88
N PRO A 88 19.17 -1.06 10.14
CA PRO A 88 20.22 -1.43 9.20
C PRO A 88 19.62 -1.88 7.86
N GLU A 89 20.26 -1.52 6.75
CA GLU A 89 19.80 -1.82 5.38
C GLU A 89 19.46 -3.31 5.16
N ASN A 90 20.17 -4.19 5.86
CA ASN A 90 19.98 -5.65 5.80
C ASN A 90 18.71 -6.16 6.49
N ASP A 91 18.15 -5.43 7.45
CA ASP A 91 16.86 -5.80 8.08
C ASP A 91 15.67 -5.52 7.15
N TRP A 92 15.92 -4.80 6.06
CA TRP A 92 14.95 -4.53 5.02
C TRP A 92 14.99 -5.55 3.89
N LEU A 93 16.01 -6.40 3.77
CA LEU A 93 16.17 -7.38 2.69
C LEU A 93 15.46 -8.70 3.01
#